data_AF-A0A8H9IE75-F1
#
_entry.id   AF-A0A8H9IE75-F1
#
_cell.length_a   1.000
_cell.length_b   1.000
_cell.length_c   1.000
_cell.angle_alpha   90.00
_cell.angle_beta   90.00
_cell.angle_gamma   90.00
#
_symmetry.space_group_name_H-M   'P 1'
#
loop_
_entity.id
_entity.type
_entity.pdbx_description
1 polymer ?
#
loop_
_entity_poly.entity_id
_entity_poly.type
_entity_poly.pdbx_seq_one_letter_code
_entity_poly.pdbx_strand_id
1 'polypeptide(L)' 'MVGENPEPGFVVLGEITYSGEGGKANLNYSITGDKSTAEVYVYATDLAGQWLLQEVVVMNREQGELVYVVSPSG' A
#
# COMPACT_ATOMS: atom_id res chain seq x y z
N MET A 1 -0.62 13.08 9.73
CA MET A 1 -0.71 11.66 10.18
C MET A 1 -2.12 11.35 10.70
N VAL A 2 -2.64 10.15 10.45
CA VAL A 2 -4.08 9.78 10.57
C VAL A 2 -4.65 9.74 11.98
N GLY A 3 -3.78 9.68 13.00
CA GLY A 3 -4.19 9.63 14.41
C GLY A 3 -4.11 8.22 15.00
N GLU A 4 -4.93 7.93 16.01
CA GLU A 4 -4.95 6.64 16.72
C GLU A 4 -5.97 5.67 16.10
N ASN A 5 -5.73 4.37 16.29
CA ASN A 5 -6.61 3.27 15.87
C ASN A 5 -7.13 3.39 14.41
N PRO A 6 -6.24 3.47 13.41
CA PRO A 6 -6.67 3.59 12.02
C PRO A 6 -7.45 2.35 11.57
N GLU A 7 -8.61 2.57 10.94
CA GLU A 7 -9.43 1.52 10.34
C GLU A 7 -9.24 1.50 8.82
N PRO A 8 -9.17 0.31 8.20
CA PRO A 8 -9.08 0.20 6.75
C PRO A 8 -10.43 0.48 6.08
N GLY A 9 -10.39 1.16 4.94
CA GLY A 9 -11.52 1.26 4.04
C GLY A 9 -11.86 -0.09 3.40
N PHE A 10 -13.14 -0.27 3.03
CA PHE A 10 -13.62 -1.53 2.46
C PHE A 10 -13.17 -1.78 1.01
N VAL A 11 -12.79 -0.73 0.28
CA VAL A 11 -12.50 -0.83 -1.15
C VAL A 11 -11.00 -0.82 -1.37
N VAL A 12 -10.50 -1.90 -1.95
CA VAL A 12 -9.14 -1.99 -2.50
C VAL A 12 -9.22 -1.76 -4.01
N LEU A 13 -8.43 -0.81 -4.50
CA LEU A 13 -8.29 -0.48 -5.91
C LEU A 13 -6.90 -0.88 -6.38
N GLY A 14 -6.73 -0.95 -7.70
CA GLY A 14 -5.44 -1.20 -8.33
C GLY A 14 -5.48 -2.35 -9.33
N GLU A 15 -4.30 -2.85 -9.66
CA GLU A 15 -4.13 -3.91 -10.65
C GLU A 15 -3.20 -5.01 -10.16
N ILE A 16 -3.50 -6.23 -10.61
CA ILE A 16 -2.61 -7.38 -10.51
C ILE A 16 -2.36 -7.86 -11.94
N THR A 17 -1.09 -7.93 -12.32
CA THR A 17 -0.66 -8.37 -13.64
C THR A 17 0.20 -9.61 -13.51
N TYR A 18 0.05 -10.54 -14.45
CA TYR A 18 0.83 -11.77 -14.52
C TYR A 18 1.66 -11.78 -15.80
N SER A 19 2.89 -12.29 -15.70
CA SER A 19 3.83 -12.44 -16.81
C SER A 19 4.61 -13.74 -16.61
N GLY A 20 4.22 -14.80 -17.33
CA GLY A 20 4.79 -16.14 -17.12
C GLY A 20 4.40 -16.67 -15.73
N GLU A 21 5.39 -17.18 -14.98
CA GLU A 21 5.21 -17.70 -13.61
C GLU A 21 5.33 -16.63 -12.51
N GLY A 22 5.40 -15.35 -12.89
CA GLY A 22 5.49 -14.23 -11.96
C GLY A 22 4.43 -13.17 -12.20
N GLY A 23 4.46 -12.13 -11.38
CA GLY A 23 3.46 -11.08 -11.41
C GLY A 23 3.83 -9.84 -10.62
N LYS A 24 3.01 -8.80 -10.77
CA LYS A 24 3.13 -7.54 -10.04
C LYS A 24 1.75 -7.10 -9.56
N ALA A 25 1.69 -6.61 -8.34
CA ALA A 25 0.51 -6.00 -7.76
C ALA A 25 0.82 -4.56 -7.39
N ASN A 26 -0.02 -3.64 -7.84
CA ASN A 26 0.00 -2.24 -7.41
C ASN A 26 -1.41 -1.92 -6.91
N LEU A 27 -1.56 -1.85 -5.59
CA LEU A 27 -2.84 -1.74 -4.91
C LEU A 27 -2.87 -0.48 -4.05
N ASN A 28 -4.05 0.10 -3.90
CA ASN A 28 -4.27 1.17 -2.94
C ASN A 28 -5.60 1.03 -2.20
N TYR A 29 -5.64 1.54 -0.97
CA TYR A 29 -6.83 1.60 -0.14
C TYR A 29 -6.72 2.77 0.84
N SER A 30 -7.87 3.25 1.32
CA SER A 30 -7.91 4.31 2.32
C SER A 30 -7.78 3.75 3.73
N ILE A 31 -7.20 4.54 4.63
CA ILE A 31 -7.27 4.33 6.08
C ILE A 31 -7.83 5.58 6.75
N THR A 32 -8.70 5.41 7.72
CA THR A 32 -9.31 6.52 8.47
C THR A 32 -8.96 6.37 9.94
N GLY A 33 -8.33 7.40 10.50
CA GLY A 33 -8.15 7.53 11.95
C GLY A 33 -8.97 8.69 12.51
N ASP A 34 -8.83 8.94 13.80
CA ASP A 34 -9.55 9.99 14.52
C ASP A 34 -9.16 11.43 14.11
N LYS A 35 -8.03 11.61 13.41
CA LYS A 35 -7.56 12.94 12.97
C LYS A 35 -7.72 13.21 11.47
N SER A 36 -7.48 12.21 10.62
CA SER A 36 -7.56 12.37 9.17
C SER A 36 -7.65 11.02 8.44
N THR A 37 -7.86 11.10 7.12
CA THR A 37 -7.77 9.96 6.21
C THR A 37 -6.45 10.01 5.43
N ALA A 38 -5.89 8.84 5.11
CA ALA A 38 -4.74 8.70 4.23
C ALA A 38 -4.95 7.59 3.21
N GLU A 39 -4.17 7.63 2.13
CA GLU A 39 -4.13 6.56 1.13
C GLU A 39 -2.89 5.70 1.37
N VAL A 40 -3.09 4.39 1.40
CA VAL A 40 -2.01 3.40 1.46
C VAL A 40 -1.77 2.87 0.06
N TYR A 41 -0.52 2.87 -0.38
CA TYR A 41 -0.06 2.32 -1.63
C TYR A 41 0.81 1.10 -1.34
N VAL A 42 0.50 -0.03 -1.97
CA VAL A 42 1.15 -1.32 -1.77
C VAL A 42 1.68 -1.82 -3.11
N TYR A 43 2.98 -2.09 -3.15
CA TYR A 43 3.63 -2.74 -4.28
C TYR A 43 4.18 -4.11 -3.87
N ALA A 44 3.84 -5.14 -4.65
CA ALA A 44 4.31 -6.50 -4.44
C ALA A 44 4.67 -7.17 -5.77
N THR A 45 5.58 -8.12 -5.72
CA THR A 45 5.98 -8.94 -6.88
C THR A 45 5.79 -10.41 -6.56
N ASP A 46 5.23 -11.16 -7.48
CA ASP A 46 5.18 -12.62 -7.42
C ASP A 46 6.43 -13.21 -8.09
N LEU A 47 7.20 -13.96 -7.30
CA LEU A 47 8.36 -14.72 -7.75
C LEU A 47 8.09 -16.22 -7.53
N ALA A 48 7.92 -16.96 -8.63
CA ALA A 48 7.70 -18.41 -8.61
C ALA A 48 6.51 -18.85 -7.75
N GLY A 49 5.39 -18.12 -7.84
CA GLY A 49 4.15 -18.38 -7.10
C GLY A 49 4.15 -17.87 -5.65
N GLN A 50 5.11 -17.02 -5.28
CA GLN A 50 5.19 -16.38 -3.96
C GLN A 50 5.17 -14.86 -4.09
N TRP A 51 4.13 -14.25 -3.52
CA TRP A 51 4.03 -12.79 -3.40
C TRP A 51 4.97 -12.26 -2.33
N LEU A 52 5.88 -11.39 -2.75
CA LEU A 52 6.81 -10.67 -1.90
C LEU A 52 6.40 -9.21 -1.85
N LEU A 53 6.09 -8.73 -0.65
CA LEU A 53 5.83 -7.32 -0.39
C LEU A 53 7.12 -6.52 -0.62
N GLN A 54 7.08 -5.57 -1.54
CA GLN A 54 8.23 -4.74 -1.89
C GLN A 54 8.16 -3.39 -1.20
N GLU A 55 6.99 -2.73 -1.25
CA GLU A 55 6.85 -1.38 -0.73
C GLU A 55 5.45 -1.15 -0.14
N VAL A 56 5.41 -0.44 0.98
CA VAL A 56 4.18 0.14 1.53
C VAL A 56 4.43 1.60 1.84
N VAL A 57 3.69 2.49 1.18
CA VAL A 57 3.77 3.94 1.39
C VAL A 57 2.41 4.47 1.81
N VAL A 58 2.38 5.26 2.87
CA VAL A 58 1.17 5.97 3.31
C VAL A 58 1.30 7.44 2.93
N MET A 59 0.33 7.96 2.19
CA MET A 59 0.28 9.35 1.77
C MET A 59 -0.88 10.07 2.47
N ASN A 60 -0.55 11.11 3.23
CA ASN A 60 -1.56 12.06 3.69
C ASN A 60 -1.72 13.16 2.63
N ARG A 61 -2.84 13.15 1.89
CA ARG A 61 -3.10 14.11 0.80
C ARG A 61 -3.13 15.56 1.25
N GLU A 62 -3.59 15.84 2.47
CA GLU A 62 -3.73 17.20 2.98
C GLU A 62 -2.37 17.80 3.34
N GLN A 63 -1.44 16.98 3.82
CA GLN A 63 -0.12 17.39 4.29
C GLN A 63 0.97 17.23 3.22
N GLY A 64 0.71 16.46 2.17
CA GLY A 64 1.70 16.14 1.13
C GLY A 64 2.85 15.26 1.64
N GLU A 65 2.67 14.61 2.78
CA GLU A 65 3.70 13.79 3.43
C GLU A 65 3.57 12.31 3.02
N LEU A 66 4.73 11.69 2.78
CA LEU A 66 4.87 10.26 2.52
C LEU A 66 5.56 9.58 3.70
N VAL A 67 4.97 8.46 4.16
CA VAL A 67 5.55 7.60 5.19
C VAL A 67 5.81 6.23 4.59
N TYR A 68 7.08 5.83 4.55
CA TYR A 68 7.51 4.51 4.09
C TYR A 68 7.43 3.53 5.27
N VAL A 69 6.55 2.55 5.18
CA VAL A 69 6.32 1.54 6.22
C VAL A 69 7.14 0.28 5.97
N VAL A 70 7.23 -0.11 4.70
CA VAL A 70 8.11 -1.18 4.23
C VAL A 70 8.87 -0.63 3.04
N SER A 71 10.18 -0.76 3.08
CA SER A 71 11.07 -0.58 1.95
C SER A 71 12.02 -1.77 1.88
N PRO A 72 12.45 -2.21 0.68
CA PRO A 72 13.49 -3.22 0.57
C PRO A 72 14.75 -2.66 1.24
N SER A 73 15.37 -3.44 2.12
CA SER A 73 16.72 -3.12 2.61
C SER A 73 17.64 -3.09 1.39
N GLY A 74 18.12 -1.89 1.04
CA GLY A 74 19.04 -1.67 -0.08
C GLY A 74 20.42 -2.26 0.13
#